data_AF-R8VXK9-F1
#
_entry.id   AF-R8VXK9-F1
#
_cell.length_a   1.000
_cell.length_b   1.000
_cell.length_c   1.000
_cell.angle_alpha   90.00
_cell.angle_beta   90.00
_cell.angle_gamma   90.00
#
_symmetry.space_group_name_H-M   'P 1'
#
loop_
_entity.id
_entity.type
_entity.pdbx_description
1 polymer ?
#
loop_
_entity_poly.entity_id
_entity_poly.type
_entity_poly.pdbx_seq_one_letter_code
_entity_poly.pdbx_strand_id
1 'polypeptide(L)'
;MKTRKTIEIELTGKRERLELYLKREAEMLSGGVQSYGIGSRNLSRYNTDLAAIRAAIKELEDDIAALEALLNGQRPRKAVGVVPRDW
;
A
#
# COMPACT_ATOMS: atom_id res chain seq x y z
N MET A 1 12.72 8.82 19.33
CA MET A 1 11.97 9.56 18.28
C MET A 1 12.78 9.41 17.00
N LYS A 2 12.18 8.92 15.89
CA LYS A 2 12.90 8.82 14.62
C LYS A 2 13.36 10.21 14.18
N THR A 3 14.61 10.34 13.76
CA THR A 3 15.15 11.61 13.27
C THR A 3 14.55 11.90 11.88
N ARG A 4 14.33 13.17 11.52
CA ARG A 4 13.77 13.55 10.20
C ARG A 4 14.48 12.86 9.03
N LYS A 5 15.81 12.82 9.09
CA LYS A 5 16.66 12.15 8.09
C LYS A 5 16.37 10.66 7.94
N THR A 6 16.03 9.97 9.04
CA THR A 6 15.66 8.55 9.01
C THR A 6 14.29 8.35 8.35
N ILE A 7 13.35 9.24 8.61
CA ILE A 7 12.00 9.20 8.00
C ILE A 7 12.09 9.45 6.48
N GLU A 8 12.94 10.38 6.05
CA GLU A 8 13.18 10.65 4.63
C GLU A 8 13.79 9.44 3.90
N ILE A 9 14.76 8.76 4.50
CA ILE A 9 15.36 7.53 3.93
C ILE A 9 14.33 6.40 3.84
N GLU A 10 13.49 6.24 4.86
CA GLU A 10 12.40 5.25 4.83
C GLU A 10 11.36 5.59 3.75
N LEU A 11 11.03 6.87 3.58
CA LEU A 11 10.10 7.35 2.54
C LEU A 11 10.64 7.08 1.14
N THR A 12 11.91 7.38 0.88
CA THR A 12 12.52 7.11 -0.44
C THR A 12 12.49 5.62 -0.76
N GLY A 13 12.88 4.76 0.18
CA GLY A 13 12.85 3.31 -0.05
C GLY A 13 11.44 2.75 -0.25
N LYS A 14 10.43 3.26 0.49
CA LYS A 14 9.03 2.85 0.31
C LYS A 14 8.46 3.33 -1.02
N ARG A 15 8.81 4.53 -1.49
CA ARG A 15 8.39 5.05 -2.80
C ARG A 15 8.99 4.26 -3.95
N GLU A 16 10.27 3.95 -3.90
CA GLU A 16 10.93 3.07 -4.89
C GLU A 16 10.25 1.70 -4.95
N ARG A 17 9.94 1.13 -3.77
CA ARG A 17 9.23 -0.14 -3.68
C ARG A 17 7.81 -0.08 -4.25
N LEU A 18 7.08 1.00 -3.96
CA LEU A 18 5.73 1.24 -4.50
C LEU A 18 5.76 1.30 -6.03
N GLU A 19 6.73 2.00 -6.62
CA GLU A 19 6.91 2.08 -8.07
C GLU A 19 7.10 0.69 -8.71
N LEU A 20 7.89 -0.18 -8.08
CA LEU A 20 8.08 -1.55 -8.54
C LEU A 20 6.76 -2.36 -8.54
N TYR A 21 5.94 -2.22 -7.50
CA TYR A 21 4.65 -2.89 -7.44
C TYR A 21 3.66 -2.34 -8.47
N LEU A 22 3.61 -1.02 -8.67
CA LEU A 22 2.77 -0.39 -9.69
C LEU A 22 3.17 -0.83 -11.11
N LYS A 23 4.48 -0.91 -11.39
CA LYS A 23 4.98 -1.41 -12.66
C LYS A 23 4.57 -2.87 -12.87
N ARG A 24 4.71 -3.71 -11.85
CA ARG A 24 4.32 -5.12 -11.89
C ARG A 24 2.80 -5.29 -12.09
N GLU A 25 2.00 -4.46 -11.43
CA GLU A 25 0.54 -4.42 -11.62
C GLU A 25 0.19 -4.02 -13.06
N ALA A 26 0.82 -2.97 -13.59
CA ALA A 26 0.63 -2.53 -14.97
C ALA A 26 1.02 -3.60 -15.99
N GLU A 27 2.13 -4.32 -15.76
CA GLU A 27 2.54 -5.47 -16.58
C GLU A 27 1.50 -6.61 -16.52
N MET A 28 0.94 -6.90 -15.35
CA MET A 28 -0.14 -7.89 -15.20
C MET A 28 -1.45 -7.48 -15.88
N LEU A 29 -1.75 -6.18 -15.92
CA LEU A 29 -2.97 -5.63 -16.53
C LEU A 29 -2.84 -5.44 -18.05
N SER A 30 -1.68 -4.99 -18.54
CA SER A 30 -1.40 -4.76 -19.97
C SER A 30 -1.06 -6.05 -20.71
N GLY A 31 -0.41 -6.99 -20.03
CA GLY A 31 -0.19 -8.32 -20.52
C GLY A 31 -1.51 -9.08 -20.50
N GLY A 32 -2.22 -9.11 -21.63
CA GLY A 32 -2.99 -10.29 -22.01
C GLY A 32 -2.03 -11.47 -22.14
N VAL A 33 -1.50 -11.96 -21.02
CA VAL A 33 -0.44 -12.96 -20.99
C VAL A 33 -1.04 -14.21 -21.61
N GLN A 34 -0.51 -14.61 -22.77
CA GLN A 34 -0.82 -15.89 -23.38
C GLN A 34 -0.64 -16.97 -22.32
N SER A 35 -1.76 -17.52 -21.89
CA SER A 35 -1.82 -18.67 -20.99
C SER A 35 -1.31 -19.90 -21.74
N TYR A 36 0.02 -20.02 -21.86
CA TYR A 36 0.67 -21.27 -22.22
C TYR A 36 0.70 -22.17 -20.99
N GLY A 37 -0.44 -22.82 -20.72
CA GLY A 37 -0.50 -23.83 -19.68
C GLY A 37 -1.92 -24.32 -19.43
N ILE A 38 -2.22 -25.45 -20.04
CA ILE A 38 -2.95 -26.60 -19.49
C ILE A 38 -3.85 -26.27 -18.27
N GLY A 39 -5.14 -26.01 -18.54
CA GLY A 39 -6.20 -26.05 -17.53
C GLY A 39 -6.44 -24.80 -16.68
N SER A 40 -7.64 -24.73 -16.08
CA SER A 40 -8.21 -23.62 -15.29
C SER A 40 -7.38 -23.15 -14.09
N ARG A 41 -6.37 -23.92 -13.67
CA ARG A 41 -5.57 -23.68 -12.48
C ARG A 41 -4.61 -22.50 -12.59
N ASN A 42 -4.24 -22.11 -13.82
CA ASN A 42 -3.37 -20.97 -14.06
C ASN A 42 -4.07 -19.62 -13.82
N LEU A 43 -5.31 -19.44 -14.30
CA LEU A 43 -6.05 -18.18 -14.12
C LEU A 43 -6.31 -17.83 -12.64
N SER A 44 -6.57 -18.85 -11.81
CA SER A 44 -6.81 -18.64 -10.37
C SER A 44 -5.56 -18.18 -9.59
N ARG A 45 -4.35 -18.62 -10.00
CA ARG A 45 -3.11 -18.12 -9.38
C ARG A 45 -2.90 -16.64 -9.68
N TYR A 46 -3.06 -16.22 -10.93
CA TYR A 46 -2.85 -14.82 -11.33
C TYR A 46 -3.81 -13.84 -10.65
N ASN A 47 -5.09 -14.19 -10.50
CA ASN A 47 -6.05 -13.34 -9.78
C ASN A 47 -5.69 -13.21 -8.29
N THR A 48 -5.16 -14.28 -7.69
CA THR A 48 -4.67 -14.25 -6.30
C THR A 48 -3.43 -13.37 -6.18
N ASP A 49 -2.51 -13.45 -7.14
CA ASP A 49 -1.28 -12.65 -7.15
C ASP A 49 -1.57 -11.15 -7.37
N LEU A 50 -2.54 -10.81 -8.23
CA LEU A 50 -2.96 -9.42 -8.45
C LEU A 50 -3.62 -8.82 -7.20
N ALA A 51 -4.49 -9.60 -6.52
CA ALA A 51 -5.11 -9.16 -5.28
C ALA A 51 -4.06 -8.91 -4.17
N ALA A 52 -3.06 -9.79 -4.07
CA ALA A 52 -1.95 -9.63 -3.12
C ALA A 52 -1.08 -8.40 -3.42
N ILE A 53 -0.80 -8.12 -4.70
CA ILE A 53 -0.06 -6.92 -5.11
C ILE A 53 -0.82 -5.64 -4.77
N ARG A 54 -2.13 -5.60 -5.05
CA ARG A 54 -2.98 -4.46 -4.69
C ARG A 54 -3.06 -4.21 -3.19
N ALA A 55 -3.13 -5.28 -2.39
CA ALA A 55 -3.08 -5.18 -0.94
C ALA A 55 -1.74 -4.58 -0.47
N ALA A 56 -0.63 -5.06 -1.02
CA ALA A 56 0.70 -4.54 -0.69
C ALA A 56 0.91 -3.07 -1.12
N ILE A 57 0.36 -2.68 -2.28
CA ILE A 57 0.36 -1.27 -2.74
C ILE A 57 -0.37 -0.39 -1.72
N LYS A 58 -1.58 -0.78 -1.33
CA LYS A 58 -2.38 -0.03 -0.36
C LYS A 58 -1.67 0.13 0.99
N GLU A 59 -1.08 -0.95 1.51
CA GLU A 59 -0.31 -0.89 2.75
C GLU A 59 0.89 0.07 2.63
N LEU A 60 1.59 0.07 1.49
CA LEU A 60 2.70 0.98 1.24
C LEU A 60 2.24 2.44 1.15
N GLU A 61 1.11 2.72 0.50
CA GLU A 61 0.52 4.05 0.43
C GLU A 61 0.11 4.58 1.81
N ASP A 62 -0.56 3.74 2.62
CA ASP A 62 -0.96 4.08 3.98
C ASP A 62 0.26 4.35 4.88
N ASP A 63 1.32 3.54 4.76
CA ASP A 63 2.58 3.74 5.47
C ASP A 63 3.29 5.03 5.05
N ILE A 64 3.31 5.35 3.75
CA ILE A 64 3.89 6.59 3.23
C ILE A 64 3.11 7.79 3.77
N ALA A 65 1.77 7.75 3.72
CA ALA A 65 0.93 8.81 4.25
C ALA A 65 1.13 9.03 5.76
N ALA A 66 1.29 7.94 6.53
CA ALA A 66 1.61 8.01 7.96
C ALA A 66 2.99 8.64 8.24
N LEU A 67 4.01 8.27 7.46
CA LEU A 67 5.36 8.83 7.58
C LEU A 67 5.41 10.31 7.16
N GLU A 68 4.70 10.70 6.11
CA GLU A 68 4.55 12.09 5.67
C GLU A 68 3.81 12.94 6.72
N ALA A 69 2.75 12.40 7.32
CA ALA A 69 2.04 13.05 8.42
C ALA A 69 2.96 13.25 9.65
N LEU A 70 3.75 12.24 10.00
CA LEU A 70 4.77 12.33 11.04
C LEU A 70 5.83 13.40 10.73
N LEU A 71 6.27 13.50 9.47
CA LEU A 71 7.25 14.49 9.02
C LEU A 71 6.69 15.92 9.09
N ASN A 72 5.44 16.10 8.66
CA ASN A 72 4.70 17.36 8.71
C ASN A 72 4.20 17.73 10.11
N GLY A 73 4.45 16.89 11.12
CA GLY A 73 4.00 17.12 12.49
C GLY A 73 2.48 16.99 12.68
N GLN A 74 1.77 16.44 11.69
CA GLN A 74 0.35 16.12 11.80
C GLN A 74 0.19 14.92 12.73
N ARG A 75 -0.18 15.21 13.97
CA ARG A 75 -0.56 14.20 14.96
C ARG A 75 -1.93 13.61 14.57
N PRO A 76 -2.14 12.28 14.66
CA PRO A 76 -3.46 11.71 14.50
C PRO A 76 -4.44 12.41 15.44
N ARG A 77 -5.54 12.94 14.90
CA ARG A 77 -6.57 13.61 15.71
C ARG A 77 -7.17 12.59 16.67
N LYS A 78 -7.12 12.87 17.97
CA LYS A 78 -7.76 12.04 19.01
C LYS A 78 -9.28 12.14 18.81
N ALA A 79 -9.92 11.04 18.40
CA ALA A 79 -11.38 10.96 18.38
C ALA A 79 -11.90 10.93 19.83
N VAL A 80 -12.80 11.86 20.18
CA VAL A 80 -13.48 11.89 21.47
C VAL A 80 -14.96 11.57 21.25
N GLY A 81 -15.45 10.50 21.87
CA GLY A 81 -16.88 10.18 21.92
C GLY A 81 -17.50 10.90 23.10
N VAL A 82 -18.35 11.90 22.86
CA VAL A 82 -19.16 12.52 23.91
C VAL A 82 -20.46 11.73 23.99
N VAL A 83 -20.72 11.10 25.14
CA VAL A 83 -22.03 10.50 25.46
C VAL A 83 -22.80 11.53 26.29
N PRO A 84 -23.84 12.18 25.75
CA PRO A 84 -24.71 13.02 26.56
C PRO A 84 -25.42 12.12 27.60
N ARG A 85 -25.23 12.43 28.88
CA ARG A 85 -25.97 11.81 29.96
C ARG A 85 -27.08 12.79 30.35
N ASP A 86 -28.29 12.52 29.87
CA ASP A 86 -29.48 13.20 30.37
C ASP A 86 -29.81 12.74 31.80
N TRP A 87 -30.27 13.70 32.60
CA TRP A 87 -30.63 13.63 34.01
C TRP A 87 -32.10 13.27 34.20
#